data_AF-A0A9W8XCH8-F1
#
_entry.id   AF-A0A9W8XCH8-F1
#
_cell.length_a   1.000
_cell.length_b   1.000
_cell.length_c   1.000
_cell.angle_alpha   90.00
_cell.angle_beta   90.00
_cell.angle_gamma   90.00
#
_symmetry.space_group_name_H-M   'P 1'
#
loop_
_entity.id
_entity.type
_entity.pdbx_description
1 polymer ?
#
loop_
_entity_poly.entity_id
_entity_poly.type
_entity_poly.pdbx_seq_one_letter_code
_entity_poly.pdbx_strand_id
1 'polypeptide(L)'
;MSIGWALTILGTVLRECWVLPTLYDYYDFVIVFSIFFNIGQWILLFIVVWGVNRLLSQRLDSSQGIVKVATLAIVGVMAALTAGYTGLNCYNTWQAMARGTSGYRYVVNYKTYYDAEKFAVAYDVLYILSVVAGGAISMALLMKLRSKGIAINDVIKRIVALTLCMVLSNIFILVVDARSLEKKYLDMDVNCAMYYLNGFFQIFSYFAIISLCKSNFWKESATQTAYNTTGYDQPAYAPVQPPPQQQFYHAGPMVVPVAARS
;
A
#
# COMPACT_ATOMS: atom_id res chain seq x y z
N MET A 1 -2.05 -1.48 -11.89
CA MET A 1 -2.35 -0.15 -12.46
C MET A 1 -1.41 0.26 -13.58
N SER A 2 -0.08 0.12 -13.47
CA SER A 2 0.84 0.36 -14.60
C SER A 2 0.49 -0.52 -15.81
N ILE A 3 0.12 -1.78 -15.57
CA ILE A 3 -0.43 -2.68 -16.58
C ILE A 3 -1.72 -2.10 -17.19
N GLY A 4 -2.59 -1.49 -16.38
CA GLY A 4 -3.80 -0.82 -16.86
C GLY A 4 -3.45 0.31 -17.83
N TRP A 5 -2.63 1.27 -17.42
CA TRP A 5 -2.23 2.38 -18.30
C TRP A 5 -1.48 1.91 -19.56
N ALA A 6 -0.62 0.89 -19.42
CA ALA A 6 0.04 0.26 -20.56
C ALA A 6 -0.97 -0.39 -21.51
N LEU A 7 -2.00 -1.03 -20.98
CA LEU A 7 -3.11 -1.54 -21.77
C LEU A 7 -3.86 -0.38 -22.44
N THR A 8 -4.22 0.71 -21.75
CA THR A 8 -4.88 1.87 -22.40
C THR A 8 -4.09 2.38 -23.59
N ILE A 9 -2.78 2.58 -23.42
CA ILE A 9 -1.88 3.02 -24.50
C ILE A 9 -1.91 1.99 -25.64
N LEU A 10 -1.74 0.70 -25.32
CA LEU A 10 -1.78 -0.38 -26.30
C LEU A 10 -3.12 -0.39 -27.06
N GLY A 11 -4.25 -0.29 -26.37
CA GLY A 11 -5.59 -0.27 -26.96
C GLY A 11 -5.81 0.94 -27.87
N THR A 12 -5.32 2.12 -27.46
CA THR A 12 -5.37 3.32 -28.32
C THR A 12 -4.50 3.17 -29.56
N VAL A 13 -3.27 2.65 -29.42
CA VAL A 13 -2.36 2.43 -30.55
C VAL A 13 -2.95 1.38 -31.51
N LEU A 14 -3.46 0.27 -31.00
CA LEU A 14 -4.11 -0.77 -31.81
C LEU A 14 -5.32 -0.24 -32.58
N ARG A 15 -6.07 0.70 -31.99
CA ARG A 15 -7.21 1.35 -32.64
C ARG A 15 -6.78 2.32 -33.73
N GLU A 16 -5.78 3.17 -33.48
CA GLU A 16 -5.22 4.08 -34.49
C GLU A 16 -4.56 3.31 -35.65
N CYS A 17 -3.97 2.15 -35.36
CA CYS A 17 -3.41 1.25 -36.36
C CYS A 17 -4.46 0.36 -37.05
N TRP A 18 -5.77 0.57 -36.80
CA TRP A 18 -6.86 -0.23 -37.38
C TRP A 18 -6.79 -1.74 -37.11
N VAL A 19 -6.04 -2.17 -36.09
CA VAL A 19 -5.95 -3.58 -35.68
C VAL A 19 -7.19 -4.02 -34.90
N LEU A 20 -7.89 -3.07 -34.27
CA LEU A 20 -9.20 -3.25 -33.65
C LEU A 20 -10.25 -2.57 -34.54
N PRO A 21 -10.66 -3.19 -35.67
CA PRO A 21 -11.46 -2.53 -36.70
C PRO A 21 -12.90 -2.28 -36.25
N THR A 22 -13.40 -3.03 -35.27
CA THR A 22 -14.76 -2.86 -34.76
C THR A 22 -14.77 -2.10 -33.44
N LEU A 23 -15.83 -1.31 -33.23
CA LEU A 23 -16.09 -0.68 -31.93
C LEU A 23 -16.21 -1.73 -30.81
N TYR A 24 -16.62 -2.95 -31.12
CA TYR A 24 -16.75 -4.07 -30.18
C TYR A 24 -15.41 -4.46 -29.58
N ASP A 25 -14.41 -4.70 -30.42
CA ASP A 25 -13.08 -5.14 -29.97
C ASP A 25 -12.43 -4.09 -29.05
N TYR A 26 -12.68 -2.80 -29.31
CA TYR A 26 -12.24 -1.72 -28.44
C TYR A 26 -12.93 -1.73 -27.07
N TYR A 27 -14.24 -1.94 -27.01
CA TYR A 27 -14.97 -1.95 -25.74
C TYR A 27 -14.66 -3.20 -24.90
N ASP A 28 -14.45 -4.36 -25.51
CA ASP A 28 -13.95 -5.56 -24.82
C ASP A 28 -12.59 -5.27 -24.18
N PHE A 29 -11.73 -4.56 -24.91
CA PHE A 29 -10.46 -4.10 -24.39
C PHE A 29 -10.62 -3.11 -23.22
N VAL A 30 -11.57 -2.17 -23.29
CA VAL A 30 -11.90 -1.23 -22.19
C VAL A 30 -12.40 -1.98 -20.94
N ILE A 31 -13.21 -3.02 -21.11
CA ILE A 31 -13.69 -3.86 -20.01
C ILE A 31 -12.50 -4.55 -19.32
N VAL A 32 -11.63 -5.21 -20.10
CA VAL A 32 -10.44 -5.88 -19.58
C VAL A 32 -9.53 -4.89 -18.85
N PHE A 33 -9.27 -3.74 -19.46
CA PHE A 33 -8.51 -2.65 -18.86
C PHE A 33 -9.09 -2.23 -17.50
N SER A 34 -10.40 -1.99 -17.45
CA SER A 34 -11.09 -1.54 -16.23
C SER A 34 -10.96 -2.56 -15.09
N ILE A 35 -11.06 -3.85 -15.41
CA ILE A 35 -10.85 -4.94 -14.45
C ILE A 35 -9.43 -4.88 -13.85
N PHE A 36 -8.40 -4.82 -14.69
CA PHE A 36 -7.01 -4.76 -14.21
C PHE A 36 -6.68 -3.48 -13.46
N PHE A 37 -7.31 -2.36 -13.83
CA PHE A 37 -7.13 -1.09 -13.15
C PHE A 37 -7.69 -1.15 -11.72
N ASN A 38 -8.94 -1.57 -11.56
CA ASN A 38 -9.62 -1.69 -10.27
C ASN A 38 -8.95 -2.73 -9.36
N ILE A 39 -8.60 -3.91 -9.91
CA ILE A 39 -7.82 -4.91 -9.16
C ILE A 39 -6.47 -4.32 -8.73
N GLY A 40 -5.82 -3.54 -9.60
CA GLY A 40 -4.58 -2.85 -9.27
C GLY A 40 -4.72 -1.85 -8.12
N GLN A 41 -5.80 -1.08 -8.08
CA GLN A 41 -6.10 -0.16 -6.97
C GLN A 41 -6.39 -0.90 -5.67
N TRP A 42 -7.09 -2.03 -5.74
CA TRP A 42 -7.32 -2.88 -4.58
C TRP A 42 -6.03 -3.52 -4.07
N ILE A 43 -5.16 -4.02 -4.95
CA ILE A 43 -3.84 -4.56 -4.56
C ILE A 43 -3.00 -3.48 -3.87
N LEU A 44 -3.05 -2.24 -4.36
CA LEU A 44 -2.37 -1.12 -3.71
C LEU A 44 -2.87 -0.93 -2.27
N LEU A 45 -4.20 -0.90 -2.07
CA LEU A 45 -4.80 -0.85 -0.73
C LEU A 45 -4.38 -2.05 0.13
N PHE A 46 -4.39 -3.26 -0.42
CA PHE A 46 -3.98 -4.48 0.27
C PHE A 46 -2.53 -4.39 0.77
N ILE A 47 -1.60 -3.96 -0.09
CA ILE A 47 -0.18 -3.81 0.27
C ILE A 47 -0.02 -2.78 1.38
N VAL A 48 -0.70 -1.64 1.29
CA VAL A 48 -0.54 -0.55 2.25
C VAL A 48 -1.26 -0.85 3.57
N VAL A 49 -2.55 -1.16 3.54
CA VAL A 49 -3.35 -1.36 4.75
C VAL A 49 -3.01 -2.67 5.44
N TRP A 50 -2.85 -3.78 4.72
CA TRP A 50 -2.52 -5.05 5.35
C TRP A 50 -1.01 -5.31 5.39
N GLY A 51 -0.31 -5.13 4.28
CA GLY A 51 1.13 -5.44 4.19
C GLY A 51 1.99 -4.59 5.13
N VAL A 52 1.91 -3.27 5.06
CA VAL A 52 2.72 -2.36 5.91
C VAL A 52 2.39 -2.54 7.39
N ASN A 53 1.11 -2.57 7.75
CA ASN A 53 0.69 -2.74 9.14
C ASN A 53 1.09 -4.10 9.72
N ARG A 54 1.02 -5.18 8.92
CA ARG A 54 1.50 -6.50 9.34
C ARG A 54 3.01 -6.47 9.61
N LEU A 55 3.81 -5.90 8.72
CA LEU A 55 5.26 -5.82 8.89
C LEU A 55 5.66 -4.96 10.11
N LEU A 56 4.97 -3.83 10.32
CA LEU A 56 5.17 -2.99 11.51
C LEU A 56 4.78 -3.74 12.80
N SER A 57 3.65 -4.46 12.78
CA SER A 57 3.19 -5.21 13.94
C SER A 57 4.10 -6.39 14.27
N GLN A 58 4.73 -7.02 13.28
CA GLN A 58 5.70 -8.08 13.50
C GLN A 58 6.91 -7.58 14.30
N ARG A 59 7.37 -6.35 14.06
CA ARG A 59 8.48 -5.73 14.81
C ARG A 59 8.16 -5.40 16.27
N LEU A 60 6.89 -5.43 16.67
CA LEU A 60 6.48 -5.08 18.03
C LEU A 60 6.39 -6.28 18.99
N ASP A 61 6.41 -7.52 18.48
CA ASP A 61 6.18 -8.82 19.18
C ASP A 61 4.89 -8.92 20.03
N SER A 62 4.19 -7.82 20.23
CA SER A 62 2.98 -7.67 21.02
C SER A 62 1.87 -7.16 20.09
N SER A 63 0.68 -7.77 20.17
CA SER A 63 -0.54 -7.37 19.46
C SER A 63 -0.68 -7.74 17.97
N GLN A 64 0.05 -8.74 17.47
CA GLN A 64 -0.03 -9.17 16.06
C GLN A 64 -1.44 -9.64 15.62
N GLY A 65 -2.20 -10.29 16.52
CA GLY A 65 -3.52 -10.84 16.20
C GLY A 65 -4.55 -9.78 15.82
N ILE A 66 -4.73 -8.77 16.67
CA ILE A 66 -5.79 -7.74 16.51
C ILE A 66 -5.54 -6.92 15.24
N VAL A 67 -4.30 -6.45 15.02
CA VAL A 67 -3.95 -5.64 13.85
C VAL A 67 -4.16 -6.44 12.56
N LYS A 68 -3.76 -7.72 12.54
CA LYS A 68 -3.94 -8.59 11.38
C LYS A 68 -5.41 -8.79 11.04
N VAL A 69 -6.27 -9.04 12.03
CA VAL A 69 -7.71 -9.23 11.82
C VAL A 69 -8.37 -7.93 11.35
N ALA A 70 -8.09 -6.81 12.01
CA ALA A 70 -8.68 -5.52 11.66
C ALA A 70 -8.31 -5.06 10.23
N THR A 71 -7.03 -5.15 9.87
CA THR A 71 -6.55 -4.77 8.53
C THR A 71 -7.07 -5.71 7.45
N LEU A 72 -7.15 -7.03 7.74
CA LEU A 72 -7.73 -7.99 6.81
C LEU A 72 -9.23 -7.76 6.61
N ALA A 73 -9.97 -7.39 7.66
CA ALA A 73 -11.39 -7.06 7.57
C ALA A 73 -11.63 -5.84 6.67
N ILE A 74 -10.87 -4.76 6.86
CA ILE A 74 -10.93 -3.55 6.01
C ILE A 74 -10.69 -3.92 4.54
N VAL A 75 -9.62 -4.65 4.26
CA VAL A 75 -9.26 -5.01 2.89
C VAL A 75 -10.22 -6.03 2.28
N GLY A 76 -10.80 -6.93 3.09
CA GLY A 76 -11.80 -7.90 2.67
C GLY A 76 -13.12 -7.25 2.26
N VAL A 77 -13.61 -6.28 3.04
CA VAL A 77 -14.78 -5.47 2.68
C VAL A 77 -14.50 -4.73 1.37
N MET A 78 -13.34 -4.08 1.26
CA MET A 78 -12.97 -3.38 0.02
C MET A 78 -12.78 -4.32 -1.17
N ALA A 79 -12.39 -5.59 -0.98
CA ALA A 79 -12.31 -6.58 -2.05
C ALA A 79 -13.70 -6.89 -2.62
N ALA A 80 -14.68 -7.14 -1.74
CA ALA A 80 -16.06 -7.39 -2.14
C ALA A 80 -16.67 -6.18 -2.87
N LEU A 81 -16.43 -4.97 -2.35
CA LEU A 81 -16.88 -3.73 -2.99
C LEU A 81 -16.20 -3.52 -4.36
N THR A 82 -14.90 -3.79 -4.48
CA THR A 82 -14.16 -3.68 -5.75
C THR A 82 -14.72 -4.64 -6.80
N ALA A 83 -15.04 -5.89 -6.39
CA ALA A 83 -15.65 -6.87 -7.29
C ALA A 83 -17.04 -6.42 -7.75
N GLY A 84 -17.88 -5.91 -6.84
CA GLY A 84 -19.18 -5.36 -7.17
C GLY A 84 -19.10 -4.14 -8.10
N TYR A 85 -18.18 -3.23 -7.82
CA TYR A 85 -17.97 -2.00 -8.60
C TYR A 85 -17.51 -2.31 -10.01
N THR A 86 -16.51 -3.19 -10.11
CA THR A 86 -15.97 -3.63 -11.39
C THR A 86 -17.04 -4.37 -12.20
N GLY A 87 -17.77 -5.31 -11.58
CA GLY A 87 -18.84 -6.05 -12.24
C GLY A 87 -19.93 -5.13 -12.78
N LEU A 88 -20.37 -4.15 -11.99
CA LEU A 88 -21.38 -3.18 -12.41
C LEU A 88 -20.87 -2.27 -13.54
N ASN A 89 -19.62 -1.80 -13.46
CA ASN A 89 -19.03 -0.96 -14.51
C ASN A 89 -18.85 -1.72 -15.84
N CYS A 90 -18.36 -2.97 -15.78
CA CYS A 90 -18.25 -3.83 -16.95
C CYS A 90 -19.63 -4.13 -17.55
N TYR A 91 -20.62 -4.43 -16.72
CA TYR A 91 -22.00 -4.66 -17.18
C TYR A 91 -22.59 -3.43 -17.87
N ASN A 92 -22.42 -2.24 -17.29
CA ASN A 92 -22.91 -0.99 -17.87
C ASN A 92 -22.21 -0.66 -19.19
N THR A 93 -20.91 -0.92 -19.29
CA THR A 93 -20.12 -0.74 -20.52
C THR A 93 -20.60 -1.70 -21.62
N TRP A 94 -20.80 -2.97 -21.28
CA TRP A 94 -21.34 -3.97 -22.21
C TRP A 94 -22.76 -3.63 -22.68
N GLN A 95 -23.63 -3.19 -21.76
CA GLN A 95 -24.98 -2.72 -22.10
C GLN A 95 -24.96 -1.50 -23.02
N ALA A 96 -24.03 -0.56 -22.83
CA ALA A 96 -23.88 0.59 -23.72
C ALA A 96 -23.49 0.15 -25.15
N MET A 97 -22.63 -0.87 -25.27
CA MET A 97 -22.24 -1.46 -26.55
C MET A 97 -23.41 -2.16 -27.26
N ALA A 98 -24.16 -3.03 -26.56
CA ALA A 98 -25.28 -3.77 -27.15
C ALA A 98 -26.41 -2.87 -27.72
N ARG A 99 -26.49 -1.62 -27.22
CA ARG A 99 -27.45 -0.59 -27.67
C ARG A 99 -27.01 0.15 -28.93
N GLY A 100 -25.72 0.16 -29.28
CA GLY A 100 -25.21 0.89 -30.45
C GLY A 100 -25.51 0.21 -31.79
N THR A 101 -25.82 -1.09 -31.78
CA THR A 101 -26.02 -1.94 -32.97
C THR A 101 -27.46 -2.28 -33.27
N SER A 102 -28.33 -2.25 -32.26
CA SER A 102 -29.75 -2.43 -32.45
C SER A 102 -30.34 -1.04 -32.64
N GLY A 103 -30.80 -0.68 -33.85
CA GLY A 103 -31.51 0.59 -34.15
C GLY A 103 -32.80 0.84 -33.34
N TYR A 104 -33.01 0.09 -32.26
CA TYR A 104 -34.03 0.27 -31.25
C TYR A 104 -33.64 1.40 -30.30
N ARG A 105 -34.50 2.43 -30.25
CA ARG A 105 -34.53 3.45 -29.19
C ARG A 105 -34.78 2.78 -27.84
N TYR A 106 -33.77 2.19 -27.25
CA TYR A 106 -33.84 1.75 -25.87
C TYR A 106 -33.63 2.97 -24.97
N VAL A 107 -34.68 3.30 -24.22
CA VAL A 107 -34.65 4.30 -23.15
C VAL A 107 -33.55 3.88 -22.19
N VAL A 108 -32.47 4.65 -22.12
CA VAL A 108 -31.45 4.51 -21.08
C VAL A 108 -32.23 4.51 -19.77
N ASN A 109 -32.21 3.39 -19.03
CA ASN A 109 -32.80 3.35 -17.71
C ASN A 109 -31.94 4.23 -16.82
N TYR A 110 -32.23 5.53 -16.84
CA TYR A 110 -31.49 6.60 -16.20
C TYR A 110 -31.25 6.29 -14.72
N LYS A 111 -32.20 5.58 -14.11
CA LYS A 111 -32.13 5.07 -12.76
C LYS A 111 -30.93 4.15 -12.52
N THR A 112 -30.67 3.19 -13.41
CA THR A 112 -29.58 2.21 -13.26
C THR A 112 -28.20 2.86 -13.34
N TYR A 113 -28.03 3.84 -14.24
CA TYR A 113 -26.76 4.58 -14.36
C TYR A 113 -26.53 5.45 -13.13
N TYR A 114 -27.56 6.16 -12.67
CA TYR A 114 -27.51 7.00 -11.48
C TYR A 114 -27.21 6.21 -10.20
N ASP A 115 -27.77 5.01 -10.06
CA ASP A 115 -27.49 4.15 -8.91
C ASP A 115 -26.05 3.57 -8.95
N ALA A 116 -25.49 3.36 -10.15
CA ALA A 116 -24.09 2.98 -10.30
C ALA A 116 -23.12 4.12 -9.89
N GLU A 117 -23.44 5.37 -10.24
CA GLU A 117 -22.65 6.54 -9.81
C GLU A 117 -22.67 6.71 -8.29
N LYS A 118 -23.82 6.53 -7.63
CA LYS A 118 -23.89 6.54 -6.15
C LYS A 118 -23.00 5.48 -5.54
N PHE A 119 -22.97 4.29 -6.15
CA PHE A 119 -22.13 3.21 -5.69
C PHE A 119 -20.63 3.52 -5.89
N ALA A 120 -20.26 4.17 -7.00
CA ALA A 120 -18.90 4.66 -7.25
C ALA A 120 -18.46 5.67 -6.17
N VAL A 121 -19.29 6.67 -5.89
CA VAL A 121 -19.03 7.66 -4.83
C VAL A 121 -18.88 7.00 -3.47
N ALA A 122 -19.77 6.06 -3.12
CA ALA A 122 -19.68 5.32 -1.86
C ALA A 122 -18.41 4.45 -1.78
N TYR A 123 -18.03 3.82 -2.89
CA TYR A 123 -16.79 3.05 -3.00
C TYR A 123 -15.56 3.92 -2.73
N ASP A 124 -15.46 5.08 -3.38
CA ASP A 124 -14.33 6.00 -3.23
C ASP A 124 -14.22 6.56 -1.81
N VAL A 125 -15.36 6.94 -1.21
CA VAL A 125 -15.40 7.39 0.19
C VAL A 125 -14.90 6.29 1.14
N LEU A 126 -15.38 5.05 0.96
CA LEU A 126 -14.92 3.92 1.78
C LEU A 126 -13.45 3.57 1.52
N TYR A 127 -12.96 3.75 0.30
CA TYR A 127 -11.55 3.59 -0.02
C TYR A 127 -10.70 4.61 0.74
N ILE A 128 -11.08 5.90 0.71
CA ILE A 128 -10.39 6.96 1.45
C ILE A 128 -10.39 6.65 2.96
N LEU A 129 -11.54 6.27 3.53
CA LEU A 129 -11.64 5.89 4.93
C LEU A 129 -10.74 4.70 5.27
N SER A 130 -10.66 3.70 4.37
CA SER A 130 -9.78 2.54 4.54
C SER A 130 -8.30 2.92 4.55
N VAL A 131 -7.89 3.84 3.65
CA VAL A 131 -6.52 4.37 3.60
C VAL A 131 -6.20 5.15 4.87
N VAL A 132 -7.10 6.03 5.32
CA VAL A 132 -6.91 6.83 6.54
C VAL A 132 -6.84 5.94 7.77
N ALA A 133 -7.75 4.96 7.90
CA ALA A 133 -7.73 3.99 9.00
C ALA A 133 -6.42 3.16 9.00
N GLY A 134 -6.00 2.65 7.83
CA GLY A 134 -4.74 1.94 7.69
C GLY A 134 -3.51 2.79 8.04
N GLY A 135 -3.51 4.06 7.62
CA GLY A 135 -2.47 5.03 7.98
C GLY A 135 -2.44 5.35 9.48
N ALA A 136 -3.61 5.53 10.11
CA ALA A 136 -3.72 5.74 11.55
C ALA A 136 -3.19 4.55 12.36
N ILE A 137 -3.51 3.31 11.95
CA ILE A 137 -2.95 2.09 12.56
C ILE A 137 -1.43 2.08 12.40
N SER A 138 -0.91 2.37 11.21
CA SER A 138 0.54 2.42 10.96
C SER A 138 1.24 3.44 11.86
N MET A 139 0.67 4.63 12.01
CA MET A 139 1.22 5.68 12.87
C MET A 139 1.20 5.26 14.35
N ALA A 140 0.13 4.63 14.82
CA ALA A 140 0.05 4.10 16.19
C ALA A 140 1.12 3.02 16.45
N LEU A 141 1.36 2.13 15.48
CA LEU A 141 2.43 1.12 15.57
C LEU A 141 3.81 1.76 15.58
N LEU A 142 4.04 2.78 14.74
CA LEU A 142 5.29 3.54 14.72
C LEU A 142 5.54 4.26 16.06
N MET A 143 4.52 4.85 16.68
CA MET A 143 4.67 5.47 18.01
C MET A 143 5.07 4.44 19.07
N LYS A 144 4.52 3.23 19.02
CA LYS A 144 4.92 2.12 19.91
C LYS A 144 6.35 1.63 19.64
N LEU A 145 6.82 1.67 18.39
CA LEU A 145 8.21 1.36 18.04
C LEU A 145 9.15 2.46 18.55
N ARG A 146 8.72 3.73 18.46
CA ARG A 146 9.47 4.88 19.01
C ARG A 146 9.71 4.75 20.49
N SER A 147 8.67 4.37 21.25
CA SER A 147 8.78 4.20 22.70
C SER A 147 9.74 3.07 23.09
N LYS A 148 10.07 2.16 22.16
CA LYS A 148 11.09 1.11 22.34
C LYS A 148 12.50 1.54 21.86
N GLY A 149 12.71 2.80 21.51
CA GLY A 149 14.01 3.33 21.07
C GLY A 149 14.42 2.98 19.64
N ILE A 150 13.49 2.47 18.82
CA ILE A 150 13.79 2.12 17.42
C ILE A 150 13.75 3.39 16.56
N ALA A 151 14.77 3.58 15.71
CA ALA A 151 14.83 4.71 14.78
C ALA A 151 13.76 4.57 13.68
N ILE A 152 12.73 5.42 13.73
CA ILE A 152 11.57 5.38 12.83
C ILE A 152 11.42 6.60 11.90
N ASN A 153 12.29 7.61 12.03
CA ASN A 153 12.11 8.91 11.38
C ASN A 153 12.00 8.81 9.85
N ASP A 154 12.77 7.93 9.22
CA ASP A 154 12.71 7.70 7.78
C ASP A 154 11.41 6.99 7.36
N VAL A 155 10.98 5.99 8.13
CA VAL A 155 9.76 5.20 7.87
C VAL A 155 8.50 6.04 8.03
N ILE A 156 8.42 6.87 9.08
CA ILE A 156 7.27 7.79 9.29
C ILE A 156 7.07 8.67 8.06
N LYS A 157 8.14 9.32 7.56
CA LYS A 157 8.04 10.22 6.41
C LYS A 157 7.49 9.50 5.17
N ARG A 158 7.95 8.29 4.91
CA ARG A 158 7.52 7.46 3.77
C ARG A 158 6.05 7.02 3.90
N ILE A 159 5.63 6.62 5.10
CA ILE A 159 4.23 6.23 5.36
C ILE A 159 3.29 7.42 5.23
N VAL A 160 3.65 8.57 5.80
CA VAL A 160 2.86 9.80 5.67
C VAL A 160 2.73 10.22 4.20
N ALA A 161 3.84 10.23 3.45
CA ALA A 161 3.82 10.53 2.03
C ALA A 161 2.94 9.55 1.24
N LEU A 162 3.04 8.25 1.54
CA LEU A 162 2.22 7.20 0.92
C LEU A 162 0.72 7.40 1.20
N THR A 163 0.34 7.60 2.46
CA THR A 163 -1.06 7.84 2.86
C THR A 163 -1.60 9.09 2.18
N LEU A 164 -0.85 10.20 2.17
CA LEU A 164 -1.27 11.43 1.51
C LEU A 164 -1.46 11.24 0.00
N CYS A 165 -0.51 10.57 -0.68
CA CYS A 165 -0.63 10.31 -2.11
C CYS A 165 -1.88 9.48 -2.44
N MET A 166 -2.13 8.41 -1.67
CA MET A 166 -3.30 7.56 -1.86
C MET A 166 -4.62 8.30 -1.54
N VAL A 167 -4.65 9.16 -0.52
CA VAL A 167 -5.85 9.96 -0.22
C VAL A 167 -6.09 10.97 -1.35
N LEU A 168 -5.07 11.74 -1.76
CA LEU A 168 -5.21 12.76 -2.80
C LEU A 168 -5.64 12.15 -4.14
N SER A 169 -5.07 11.00 -4.53
CA SER A 169 -5.47 10.33 -5.77
C SER A 169 -6.96 10.00 -5.78
N ASN A 170 -7.50 9.50 -4.66
CA ASN A 170 -8.91 9.13 -4.57
C ASN A 170 -9.83 10.35 -4.43
N ILE A 171 -9.37 11.45 -3.83
CA ILE A 171 -10.13 12.71 -3.80
C ILE A 171 -10.38 13.22 -5.22
N PHE A 172 -9.39 13.14 -6.12
CA PHE A 172 -9.59 13.60 -7.49
C PHE A 172 -10.62 12.76 -8.26
N ILE A 173 -10.63 11.44 -8.08
CA ILE A 173 -11.66 10.56 -8.66
C ILE A 173 -13.03 10.89 -8.05
N LEU A 174 -13.10 10.98 -6.73
CA LEU A 174 -14.34 11.29 -6.01
C LEU A 174 -14.97 12.61 -6.46
N VAL A 175 -14.16 13.63 -6.76
CA VAL A 175 -14.67 14.92 -7.29
C VAL A 175 -15.32 14.73 -8.67
N VAL A 176 -14.72 13.93 -9.55
CA VAL A 176 -15.29 13.64 -10.88
C VAL A 176 -16.62 12.88 -10.72
N ASP A 177 -16.64 11.85 -9.88
CA ASP A 177 -17.83 11.01 -9.67
C ASP A 177 -18.96 11.78 -8.97
N ALA A 178 -18.63 12.61 -7.97
CA ALA A 178 -19.62 13.46 -7.29
C ALA A 178 -20.26 14.48 -8.23
N ARG A 179 -19.49 15.02 -9.19
CA ARG A 179 -20.02 15.96 -10.19
C ARG A 179 -20.92 15.25 -11.20
N SER A 180 -20.56 14.04 -11.62
CA SER A 180 -21.42 13.20 -12.46
C SER A 180 -22.79 12.97 -11.81
N LEU A 181 -22.80 12.72 -10.49
CA LEU A 181 -24.04 12.55 -9.71
C LEU A 181 -24.94 13.80 -9.68
N GLU A 182 -24.36 15.01 -9.75
CA GLU A 182 -25.12 16.27 -9.87
C GLU A 182 -25.68 16.50 -11.29
N LYS A 183 -25.44 15.59 -12.23
CA LYS A 183 -25.70 15.76 -13.67
C LYS A 183 -24.92 16.96 -14.26
N LYS A 184 -23.80 17.33 -13.63
CA LYS A 184 -22.95 18.43 -14.04
C LYS A 184 -21.59 17.87 -14.43
N TYR A 185 -21.21 18.07 -15.67
CA TYR A 185 -19.88 17.69 -16.12
C TYR A 185 -18.87 18.76 -15.72
N LEU A 186 -17.67 18.32 -15.35
CA LEU A 186 -16.52 19.21 -15.31
C LEU A 186 -16.19 19.64 -16.73
N ASP A 187 -15.62 20.84 -16.86
CA ASP A 187 -15.06 21.26 -18.14
C ASP A 187 -14.00 20.26 -18.61
N MET A 188 -13.84 20.09 -19.92
CA MET A 188 -13.00 19.04 -20.49
C MET A 188 -11.56 19.15 -20.00
N ASP A 189 -11.01 20.37 -19.95
CA ASP A 189 -9.65 20.64 -19.49
C ASP A 189 -9.48 20.32 -18.01
N VAL A 190 -10.49 20.66 -17.19
CA VAL A 190 -10.49 20.36 -15.75
C VAL A 190 -10.56 18.85 -15.54
N ASN A 191 -11.43 18.15 -16.24
CA ASN A 191 -11.55 16.69 -16.14
C ASN A 191 -10.25 16.00 -16.54
N CYS A 192 -9.62 16.47 -17.63
CA CYS A 192 -8.32 15.98 -18.08
C CYS A 192 -7.23 16.19 -17.02
N ALA A 193 -7.16 17.39 -16.44
CA ALA A 193 -6.23 17.71 -15.36
C ALA A 193 -6.43 16.81 -14.12
N MET A 194 -7.69 16.51 -13.74
CA MET A 194 -7.99 15.61 -12.63
C MET A 194 -7.45 14.19 -12.87
N TYR A 195 -7.60 13.65 -14.09
CA TYR A 195 -7.03 12.34 -14.43
C TYR A 195 -5.51 12.32 -14.40
N TYR A 196 -4.84 13.38 -14.88
CA TYR A 196 -3.39 13.51 -14.79
C TYR A 196 -2.90 13.58 -13.34
N LEU A 197 -3.56 14.39 -12.50
CA LEU A 197 -3.22 14.51 -11.08
C LEU A 197 -3.43 13.18 -10.35
N ASN A 198 -4.55 12.51 -10.59
CA ASN A 198 -4.81 11.17 -10.06
C ASN A 198 -3.69 10.18 -10.44
N GLY A 199 -3.35 10.10 -11.73
CA GLY A 199 -2.26 9.24 -12.21
C GLY A 199 -0.91 9.59 -11.59
N PHE A 200 -0.60 10.88 -11.44
CA PHE A 200 0.62 11.37 -10.79
C PHE A 200 0.72 10.87 -9.34
N PHE A 201 -0.30 11.12 -8.51
CA PHE A 201 -0.27 10.70 -7.10
C PHE A 201 -0.28 9.17 -6.94
N GLN A 202 -0.95 8.44 -7.84
CA GLN A 202 -0.85 6.98 -7.87
C GLN A 202 0.57 6.51 -8.16
N ILE A 203 1.25 7.06 -9.16
CA ILE A 203 2.65 6.73 -9.46
C ILE A 203 3.56 7.02 -8.25
N PHE A 204 3.36 8.17 -7.60
CA PHE A 204 4.10 8.51 -6.38
C PHE A 204 3.85 7.54 -5.22
N SER A 205 2.64 6.99 -5.09
CA SER A 205 2.35 5.95 -4.10
C SER A 205 3.19 4.68 -4.33
N TYR A 206 3.40 4.28 -5.59
CA TYR A 206 4.28 3.15 -5.92
C TYR A 206 5.75 3.44 -5.60
N PHE A 207 6.23 4.65 -5.94
CA PHE A 207 7.58 5.06 -5.55
C PHE A 207 7.76 5.08 -4.03
N ALA A 208 6.76 5.54 -3.28
CA ALA A 208 6.77 5.52 -1.83
C ALA A 208 6.80 4.09 -1.28
N ILE A 209 6.06 3.14 -1.87
CA ILE A 209 6.12 1.71 -1.51
C ILE A 209 7.49 1.12 -1.80
N ILE A 210 8.05 1.32 -3.00
CA ILE A 210 9.38 0.80 -3.36
C ILE A 210 10.44 1.39 -2.42
N SER A 211 10.35 2.68 -2.14
CA SER A 211 11.19 3.36 -1.17
C SER A 211 11.03 2.71 0.21
N LEU A 212 9.81 2.49 0.69
CA LEU A 212 9.55 1.83 1.97
C LEU A 212 10.19 0.44 2.03
N CYS A 213 10.03 -0.38 0.98
CA CYS A 213 10.63 -1.71 0.88
C CYS A 213 12.17 -1.69 0.88
N LYS A 214 12.79 -0.66 0.29
CA LYS A 214 14.26 -0.48 0.25
C LYS A 214 14.84 0.12 1.54
N SER A 215 14.00 0.56 2.48
CA SER A 215 14.49 1.19 3.70
C SER A 215 15.31 0.21 4.55
N ASN A 216 16.41 0.69 5.14
CA ASN A 216 17.27 -0.12 6.01
C ASN A 216 16.54 -0.55 7.30
N PHE A 217 15.41 0.05 7.61
CA PHE A 217 14.55 -0.30 8.73
C PHE A 217 14.14 -1.78 8.74
N TRP A 218 13.99 -2.39 7.57
CA TRP A 218 13.59 -3.80 7.48
C TRP A 218 14.73 -4.81 7.65
N LYS A 219 15.99 -4.36 7.71
CA LYS A 219 17.14 -5.25 7.90
C LYS A 219 17.25 -5.67 9.38
N GLU A 220 17.56 -6.93 9.64
CA GLU A 220 17.58 -7.52 11.00
C GLU A 220 18.64 -6.89 11.93
N SER A 221 19.66 -6.25 11.38
CA SER A 221 20.78 -5.65 12.13
C SER A 221 20.50 -4.27 12.76
N ALA A 222 19.34 -3.66 12.48
CA ALA A 222 19.03 -2.29 12.93
C ALA A 222 18.80 -2.17 14.45
N THR A 223 18.46 -3.26 15.13
CA THR A 223 18.25 -3.30 16.58
C THR A 223 19.54 -3.38 17.39
N GLN A 224 20.65 -3.88 16.81
CA GLN A 224 21.93 -4.00 17.53
C GLN A 224 22.74 -2.70 17.56
N THR A 225 22.53 -1.79 16.60
CA THR A 225 23.35 -0.56 16.54
C THR A 225 22.91 0.49 17.56
N ALA A 226 21.61 0.59 17.86
CA ALA A 226 21.06 1.60 18.79
C ALA A 226 21.48 1.38 20.26
N TYR A 227 21.71 0.14 20.68
CA TYR A 227 22.24 -0.16 22.02
C TYR A 227 23.77 -0.01 22.12
N ASN A 228 24.48 0.01 20.99
CA ASN A 228 25.93 0.22 20.96
C ASN A 228 26.34 1.69 20.73
N THR A 229 25.38 2.61 20.60
CA THR A 229 25.64 4.06 20.49
C THR A 229 25.07 4.86 21.66
N THR A 230 25.01 4.29 22.86
CA THR A 230 25.18 5.11 24.06
C THR A 230 26.66 5.45 24.19
N GLY A 231 27.09 6.38 23.33
CA GLY A 231 28.24 7.21 23.60
C GLY A 231 27.96 8.01 24.87
N TYR A 232 28.27 7.41 26.01
CA TYR A 232 29.24 8.12 26.82
C TYR A 232 30.49 8.20 25.96
N ASP A 233 30.82 9.41 25.53
CA ASP A 233 32.21 9.82 25.33
C ASP A 233 32.94 9.64 26.67
N GLN A 234 33.08 8.40 27.15
CA GLN A 234 34.18 8.08 28.01
C GLN A 234 35.39 8.12 27.09
N PRO A 235 36.36 9.02 27.31
CA PRO A 235 37.65 8.84 26.70
C PRO A 235 38.04 7.40 27.01
N ALA A 236 38.39 6.64 25.98
CA ALA A 236 38.97 5.34 26.14
C ALA A 236 40.20 5.53 27.05
N TYR A 237 40.01 5.30 28.35
CA TYR A 237 41.10 4.98 29.23
C TYR A 237 41.66 3.71 28.60
N ALA A 238 42.73 3.89 27.82
CA ALA A 238 43.61 2.80 27.49
C ALA A 238 43.81 2.02 28.79
N PRO A 239 43.58 0.70 28.81
CA PRO A 239 43.84 -0.07 30.01
C PRO A 239 45.29 0.21 30.36
N VAL A 240 45.50 0.96 31.45
CA VAL A 240 46.80 1.11 32.06
C VAL A 240 47.18 -0.30 32.42
N GLN A 241 48.07 -0.85 31.60
CA GLN A 241 48.61 -2.18 31.74
C GLN A 241 49.12 -2.25 33.19
N PRO A 242 48.49 -3.06 34.07
CA PRO A 242 48.95 -3.14 35.44
C PRO A 242 50.43 -3.59 35.40
N PRO A 243 51.31 -2.97 36.20
CA PRO A 243 52.70 -3.37 36.25
C PRO A 243 52.77 -4.88 36.46
N PRO A 244 53.68 -5.60 35.75
CA PRO A 244 53.73 -7.05 35.79
C PRO A 244 53.87 -7.51 37.24
N GLN A 245 52.75 -8.03 37.79
CA GLN A 245 52.76 -8.67 39.09
C GLN A 245 53.61 -9.93 38.95
N GLN A 246 54.75 -9.92 39.64
CA GLN A 246 55.63 -11.07 39.77
C GLN A 246 54.80 -12.25 40.27
N GLN A 247 54.61 -13.25 39.40
CA GLN A 247 53.95 -14.50 39.72
C GLN A 247 54.76 -15.22 40.80
N PHE A 248 54.34 -15.09 42.05
CA PHE A 248 54.83 -15.92 43.13
C PHE A 248 54.29 -17.34 42.92
N TYR A 249 55.22 -18.24 42.58
CA TYR A 249 55.00 -19.66 42.34
C TYR A 249 54.63 -20.34 43.66
N HIS A 250 53.35 -20.58 43.91
CA HIS A 250 52.92 -21.49 44.99
C HIS A 250 52.71 -22.89 44.44
N ALA A 251 53.72 -23.74 44.64
CA ALA A 251 53.63 -25.18 44.46
C ALA A 251 52.69 -25.77 45.52
N GLY A 252 51.45 -26.08 45.13
CA GLY A 252 50.52 -26.86 45.93
C GLY A 252 50.73 -28.38 45.69
N PRO A 253 50.65 -29.22 46.73
CA PRO A 253 50.93 -30.65 46.62
C PRO A 253 49.86 -31.40 45.80
N MET A 254 50.35 -32.34 44.99
CA MET A 254 49.59 -33.30 44.18
C MET A 254 48.66 -34.14 45.07
N VAL A 255 47.35 -34.02 44.87
CA VAL A 255 46.36 -34.96 45.43
C VAL A 255 46.18 -36.10 44.42
N VAL A 256 46.60 -37.29 44.81
CA VAL A 256 46.44 -38.53 44.04
C VAL A 256 44.99 -39.01 44.17
N PRO A 257 44.27 -39.32 43.07
CA PRO A 257 42.95 -39.92 43.14
C PRO A 257 43.06 -41.39 43.54
N VAL A 258 42.44 -41.76 44.67
CA VAL A 258 42.25 -43.14 45.11
C VAL A 258 41.14 -43.77 44.28
N ALA A 259 41.48 -44.83 43.55
CA ALA A 259 40.55 -45.66 42.81
C ALA A 259 39.63 -46.45 43.77
N ALA A 260 38.32 -46.29 43.64
CA ALA A 260 37.34 -47.13 44.31
C ALA A 260 37.22 -48.47 43.56
N ARG A 261 37.53 -49.57 44.27
CA ARG A 261 37.25 -50.95 43.86
C ARG A 261 35.76 -51.26 44.07
N SER A 262 35.19 -52.01 43.13
CA SER A 262 34.09 -52.95 43.35
C SER A 262 34.63 -54.36 43.35
#